data_AF-A0A7W7BQH5-F1
#
_entry.id   AF-A0A7W7BQH5-F1
#
_cell.length_a   1.000
_cell.length_b   1.000
_cell.length_c   1.000
_cell.angle_alpha   90.00
_cell.angle_beta   90.00
_cell.angle_gamma   90.00
#
_symmetry.space_group_name_H-M   'P 1'
#
loop_
_entity.id
_entity.type
_entity.pdbx_description
1 polymer ?
#
loop_
_entity_poly.entity_id
_entity_poly.type
_entity_poly.pdbx_seq_one_letter_code
_entity_poly.pdbx_strand_id
1 'polypeptide(L)'
;MATTRRSESEAPSSTDAVNHPSHYTRFPGVEVIDLTEHLNFCRGNAVKYIARAGAKDPAREIEDLEKARWYIDREIERTRREKVDRKIREHGEARSAALASEGIE
;
A
#
# COMPACT_ATOMS: atom_id res chain seq x y z
N MET A 1 -13.93 -52.51 -31.57
CA MET A 1 -14.36 -51.38 -30.72
C MET A 1 -13.62 -51.47 -29.40
N ALA A 2 -12.57 -50.66 -29.23
CA ALA A 2 -11.86 -50.53 -27.96
C ALA A 2 -11.63 -49.04 -27.71
N THR A 3 -12.55 -48.43 -26.96
CA THR A 3 -12.53 -47.01 -26.61
C THR A 3 -11.46 -46.80 -25.53
N THR A 4 -10.31 -46.27 -25.94
CA THR A 4 -9.28 -45.82 -25.00
C THR A 4 -9.79 -44.57 -24.29
N ARG A 5 -10.06 -44.68 -22.99
CA ARG A 5 -10.43 -43.56 -22.12
C ARG A 5 -9.20 -42.68 -21.95
N ARG A 6 -9.21 -41.52 -22.61
CA ARG A 6 -8.19 -40.47 -22.46
C ARG A 6 -8.25 -39.99 -21.01
N SER A 7 -7.17 -40.17 -20.25
CA SER A 7 -7.02 -39.57 -18.93
C SER A 7 -6.97 -38.05 -19.12
N GLU A 8 -8.04 -37.37 -18.72
CA GLU A 8 -8.05 -35.92 -18.60
C GLU A 8 -7.03 -35.53 -17.52
N SER A 9 -6.04 -34.74 -17.91
CA SER A 9 -5.08 -34.15 -16.98
C SER A 9 -5.80 -33.10 -16.14
N GLU A 10 -5.90 -33.33 -14.84
CA GLU A 10 -6.29 -32.29 -13.87
C GLU A 10 -5.32 -31.10 -13.98
N ALA A 11 -5.86 -29.93 -14.30
CA ALA A 11 -5.15 -28.67 -14.17
C ALA A 11 -5.39 -28.13 -12.74
N PRO A 12 -4.38 -28.03 -11.87
CA PRO A 12 -4.55 -27.35 -10.59
C PRO A 12 -4.32 -25.85 -10.83
N SER A 13 -5.41 -25.10 -11.03
CA SER A 13 -5.39 -23.64 -10.90
C SER A 13 -6.36 -23.23 -9.80
N SER A 14 -6.26 -23.88 -8.64
CA SER A 14 -6.88 -23.34 -7.43
C SER A 14 -6.02 -22.18 -6.94
N THR A 15 -6.33 -20.96 -7.36
CA THR A 15 -5.77 -19.77 -6.70
C THR A 15 -6.20 -19.83 -5.23
N ASP A 16 -5.25 -19.99 -4.33
CA ASP A 16 -5.51 -19.94 -2.89
C ASP A 16 -6.05 -18.55 -2.56
N ALA A 17 -7.33 -18.46 -2.19
CA ALA A 17 -8.00 -17.20 -1.92
C ALA A 17 -7.36 -16.41 -0.75
N VAL A 18 -6.58 -17.07 0.10
CA VAL A 18 -5.90 -16.49 1.25
C VAL A 18 -4.46 -16.12 0.87
N ASN A 19 -3.68 -17.08 0.38
CA ASN A 19 -2.24 -16.88 0.19
C ASN A 19 -1.88 -16.29 -1.17
N HIS A 20 -2.67 -16.54 -2.21
CA HIS A 20 -2.45 -16.03 -3.57
C HIS A 20 -3.75 -15.56 -4.22
N PRO A 21 -4.37 -14.47 -3.71
CA PRO A 21 -5.63 -14.00 -4.25
C PRO A 21 -5.47 -13.55 -5.70
N SER A 22 -6.28 -14.12 -6.59
CA SER A 22 -6.21 -13.92 -8.05
C SER A 22 -6.28 -12.46 -8.54
N HIS A 23 -6.76 -11.54 -7.69
CA HIS A 23 -6.86 -10.12 -7.99
C HIS A 23 -5.61 -9.31 -7.59
N TYR A 24 -4.57 -9.96 -7.05
CA TYR A 24 -3.26 -9.35 -6.75
C TYR A 24 -2.10 -10.00 -7.53
N THR A 25 -2.33 -11.10 -8.24
CA THR A 25 -1.31 -11.85 -9.01
C THR A 25 -1.03 -11.29 -10.41
N ARG A 26 -1.51 -10.06 -10.71
CA ARG A 26 -1.35 -9.42 -12.03
C ARG A 26 0.07 -8.94 -12.30
N PHE A 27 0.90 -8.85 -11.27
CA PHE A 27 2.28 -8.40 -11.36
C PHE A 27 3.20 -9.63 -11.44
N PRO A 28 3.85 -9.88 -12.59
CA PRO A 28 4.71 -11.04 -12.73
C PRO A 28 5.91 -10.92 -11.78
N GLY A 29 6.07 -11.92 -10.90
CA GLY A 29 7.24 -12.05 -10.02
C GLY A 29 7.20 -11.26 -8.72
N VAL A 30 6.09 -10.59 -8.39
CA VAL A 30 5.92 -9.88 -7.10
C VAL A 30 4.46 -9.92 -6.67
N GLU A 31 4.20 -10.27 -5.42
CA GLU A 31 2.88 -10.15 -4.82
C GLU A 31 2.69 -8.74 -4.25
N VAL A 32 1.44 -8.26 -4.20
CA VAL A 32 1.15 -6.93 -3.63
C VAL A 32 1.55 -6.85 -2.15
N ILE A 33 1.57 -7.99 -1.44
CA ILE A 33 2.03 -8.04 -0.04
C ILE A 33 3.53 -7.73 0.09
N ASP A 34 4.36 -8.24 -0.84
CA ASP A 34 5.82 -8.03 -0.85
C ASP A 34 6.19 -6.54 -0.92
N LEU A 35 5.34 -5.74 -1.58
CA LEU A 35 5.51 -4.28 -1.64
C LEU A 35 4.91 -3.58 -0.42
N THR A 36 3.72 -4.01 0.01
CA THR A 36 2.91 -3.25 0.96
C THR A 36 3.30 -3.48 2.42
N GLU A 37 4.00 -4.56 2.75
CA GLU A 37 4.50 -4.83 4.10
C GLU A 37 5.53 -3.81 4.60
N HIS A 38 6.27 -3.17 3.69
CA HIS A 38 7.25 -2.14 4.00
C HIS A 38 6.65 -0.72 4.04
N LEU A 39 5.34 -0.60 3.84
CA LEU A 39 4.64 0.67 3.80
C LEU A 39 3.84 0.89 5.08
N ASN A 40 3.64 2.15 5.44
CA ASN A 40 2.68 2.47 6.49
C ASN A 40 1.25 2.10 6.04
N PHE A 41 0.33 2.03 7.01
CA PHE A 41 -1.05 1.61 6.76
C PHE A 41 -1.74 2.35 5.61
N CYS A 42 -1.57 3.68 5.51
CA CYS A 42 -2.23 4.46 4.46
C CYS A 42 -1.64 4.16 3.08
N ARG A 43 -0.31 4.17 2.96
CA ARG A 43 0.39 3.87 1.70
C ARG A 43 0.15 2.45 1.22
N GLY A 44 0.23 1.47 2.13
CA GLY A 44 -0.04 0.06 1.83
C GLY A 44 -1.47 -0.16 1.33
N ASN A 45 -2.46 0.44 1.99
CA ASN A 45 -3.85 0.36 1.51
C ASN A 45 -4.04 1.04 0.14
N ALA A 46 -3.43 2.21 -0.08
CA ALA A 46 -3.52 2.89 -1.37
C ALA A 46 -3.00 2.00 -2.53
N VAL A 47 -1.79 1.44 -2.37
CA VAL A 47 -1.20 0.51 -3.36
C VAL A 47 -2.10 -0.71 -3.57
N LYS A 48 -2.62 -1.30 -2.48
CA LYS A 48 -3.55 -2.43 -2.54
C LYS A 48 -4.79 -2.10 -3.38
N TYR A 49 -5.43 -0.96 -3.17
CA TYR A 49 -6.62 -0.57 -3.93
C TYR A 49 -6.31 -0.24 -5.40
N ILE A 50 -5.15 0.36 -5.68
CA ILE A 50 -4.68 0.59 -7.06
C ILE A 50 -4.49 -0.75 -7.79
N ALA A 51 -3.80 -1.70 -7.16
CA ALA A 51 -3.60 -3.04 -7.71
C ALA A 51 -4.92 -3.79 -7.95
N ARG A 52 -5.93 -3.54 -7.11
CA ARG A 52 -7.23 -4.21 -7.16
C ARG A 52 -8.21 -3.60 -8.16
N ALA A 53 -8.02 -2.34 -8.56
CA ALA A 53 -8.97 -1.59 -9.36
C ALA A 53 -9.27 -2.32 -10.69
N GLY A 54 -10.55 -2.63 -10.90
CA GLY A 54 -11.02 -3.41 -12.06
C GLY A 54 -10.55 -4.86 -12.08
N ALA A 55 -9.75 -5.27 -11.09
CA ALA A 55 -9.11 -6.57 -11.05
C ALA A 55 -9.96 -7.65 -10.41
N LYS A 56 -10.58 -7.27 -9.29
CA LYS A 56 -11.53 -8.10 -8.58
C LYS A 56 -12.92 -8.05 -9.22
N ASP A 57 -13.33 -6.85 -9.63
CA ASP A 57 -14.61 -6.57 -10.26
C ASP A 57 -14.45 -5.33 -11.17
N PRO A 58 -14.57 -5.46 -12.51
CA PRO A 58 -14.50 -4.34 -13.45
C PRO A 58 -15.45 -3.19 -13.12
N ALA A 59 -16.63 -3.48 -12.56
CA ALA A 59 -17.62 -2.46 -12.22
C ALA A 59 -17.20 -1.59 -11.02
N ARG A 60 -16.20 -2.02 -10.23
CA ARG A 60 -15.72 -1.31 -9.04
C ARG A 60 -14.39 -0.60 -9.24
N GLU A 61 -13.91 -0.50 -10.48
CA GLU A 61 -12.63 0.17 -10.78
C GLU A 61 -12.58 1.58 -10.20
N ILE A 62 -13.58 2.41 -10.48
CA ILE A 62 -13.66 3.78 -9.97
C ILE A 62 -13.71 3.81 -8.45
N GLU A 63 -14.51 2.96 -7.82
CA GLU A 63 -14.63 2.93 -6.36
C GLU A 63 -13.31 2.51 -5.68
N ASP A 64 -12.58 1.57 -6.26
CA ASP A 64 -11.27 1.17 -5.75
C ASP A 64 -10.25 2.31 -5.91
N LEU A 65 -10.28 3.06 -7.02
CA LEU A 65 -9.46 4.27 -7.19
C LEU A 65 -9.83 5.37 -6.19
N GLU A 66 -11.12 5.57 -5.91
CA GLU A 66 -11.59 6.52 -4.90
C GLU A 66 -11.14 6.14 -3.49
N LYS A 67 -11.14 4.85 -3.14
CA LYS A 67 -10.55 4.37 -1.89
C LYS A 67 -9.06 4.62 -1.84
N ALA A 68 -8.32 4.35 -2.92
CA ALA A 68 -6.89 4.64 -2.97
C ALA A 68 -6.61 6.13 -2.72
N ARG A 69 -7.36 7.02 -3.39
CA ARG A 69 -7.30 8.47 -3.17
C ARG A 69 -7.55 8.83 -1.71
N TRP A 70 -8.60 8.27 -1.09
CA TRP A 70 -8.92 8.54 0.31
C TRP A 70 -7.75 8.24 1.26
N TYR A 71 -7.02 7.15 1.04
CA TYR A 71 -5.84 6.82 1.83
C TYR A 71 -4.66 7.76 1.56
N ILE A 72 -4.45 8.16 0.30
CA ILE A 72 -3.40 9.10 -0.08
C ILE A 72 -3.64 10.49 0.51
N ASP A 73 -4.88 10.99 0.47
CA ASP A 73 -5.22 12.31 1.03
C ASP A 73 -4.88 12.37 2.54
N ARG A 74 -5.15 11.30 3.28
CA ARG A 74 -4.79 11.19 4.71
C ARG A 74 -3.28 11.12 4.94
N GLU A 75 -2.56 10.38 4.09
CA GLU A 75 -1.10 10.28 4.17
C GLU A 75 -0.42 11.62 3.86
N ILE A 76 -0.97 12.38 2.91
CA ILE A 76 -0.52 13.74 2.60
C ILE A 76 -0.70 14.64 3.83
N GLU A 77 -1.88 14.60 4.46
CA GLU A 77 -2.17 15.39 5.65
C GLU A 77 -1.23 15.03 6.82
N ARG A 78 -1.05 13.73 7.10
CA ARG A 78 -0.08 13.25 8.11
C ARG A 78 1.32 13.78 7.83
N THR A 79 1.78 13.64 6.60
CA THR A 79 3.13 14.06 6.18
C THR A 79 3.31 15.57 6.31
N ARG A 80 2.28 16.37 5.99
CA ARG A 80 2.31 17.82 6.16
C ARG A 80 2.46 18.20 7.64
N ARG A 81 1.68 17.59 8.52
CA ARG A 81 1.76 17.81 9.98
C ARG A 81 3.14 17.46 10.52
N GLU A 82 3.67 16.29 10.16
CA GLU A 82 5.00 15.87 10.59
C GLU A 82 6.11 16.82 10.16
N LYS A 83 5.99 17.44 8.98
CA LYS A 83 6.94 18.46 8.53
C LYS A 83 6.83 19.75 9.34
N VAL A 84 5.62 20.15 9.74
CA VAL A 84 5.39 21.31 10.60
C VAL A 84 5.96 21.05 12.00
N ASP A 85 5.61 19.93 12.60
CA ASP A 85 6.07 19.56 13.95
C ASP A 85 7.60 19.46 14.01
N ARG A 86 8.21 18.88 12.97
CA ARG A 86 9.67 18.82 12.83
C ARG A 86 10.29 20.22 12.81
N LYS A 87 9.75 21.15 12.02
CA LYS A 87 10.24 22.53 11.95
C LYS A 87 10.11 23.25 13.29
N ILE A 88 9.00 23.04 14.01
CA ILE A 88 8.78 23.64 15.34
C ILE A 88 9.85 23.15 16.31
N ARG A 89 10.13 21.84 16.32
CA ARG A 89 11.17 21.26 17.18
C ARG A 89 12.56 21.80 16.84
N GLU A 90 12.93 21.82 15.56
CA GLU A 90 14.21 22.35 15.09
C GLU A 90 14.39 23.84 15.45
N HIS A 91 13.34 24.65 15.32
CA HIS A 91 13.38 26.06 15.70
C HIS A 91 13.46 26.26 17.22
N GLY A 92 12.75 25.44 17.99
CA GLY A 92 12.83 25.46 19.46
C GLY A 92 14.23 25.09 19.96
N GLU A 93 14.83 24.05 19.40
CA GLU A 93 16.21 23.62 19.69
C GLU A 93 17.22 24.73 19.36
N ALA A 94 17.10 25.37 18.20
CA ALA A 94 17.96 26.48 17.80
C ALA A 94 17.84 27.70 18.73
N ARG A 95 16.62 28.06 19.16
CA ARG A 95 16.39 29.16 20.11
C ARG A 95 17.01 28.86 21.48
N SER A 96 16.81 27.65 22.00
CA SER A 96 17.40 27.24 23.28
C SER A 96 18.93 27.25 23.24
N ALA A 97 19.53 26.80 22.13
CA ALA A 97 20.98 26.85 21.93
C ALA A 97 21.51 28.30 21.86
N ALA A 98 20.80 29.21 21.19
CA ALA A 98 21.18 30.62 21.12
C ALA A 98 21.17 31.29 22.51
N LEU A 99 20.10 31.11 23.30
CA LEU A 99 20.01 31.64 24.66
C LEU A 99 21.13 31.11 25.58
N ALA A 100 21.46 29.82 25.47
CA ALA A 100 22.56 29.23 26.23
C ALA A 100 23.94 29.80 25.82
N SER A 101 24.10 30.22 24.56
CA SER A 101 25.35 30.82 24.06
C SER A 101 25.51 32.31 24.40
N GLU A 102 24.40 33.02 24.61
CA GLU A 102 24.39 34.46 24.90
C GLU A 102 24.59 34.77 26.41
N GLY A 103 24.65 33.76 27.28
CA GLY A 103 24.95 33.94 28.71
C GLY A 103 23.88 34.71 29.48
N ILE A 104 22.65 34.77 28.95
CA ILE A 104 21.50 35.38 29.59
C ILE A 104 20.82 34.28 30.44
N GLU A 105 21.25 34.14 31.70
CA GLU A 105 20.50 33.42 32.75
C GLU A 105 19.30 34.26 33.24
#